data_AF-A0A950DRJ7-F1
#
_entry.id   AF-A0A950DRJ7-F1
#
_cell.length_a   1.000
_cell.length_b   1.000
_cell.length_c   1.000
_cell.angle_alpha   90.00
_cell.angle_beta   90.00
_cell.angle_gamma   90.00
#
_symmetry.space_group_name_H-M   'P 1'
#
loop_
_entity.id
_entity.type
_entity.pdbx_description
1 polymer ?
#
loop_
_entity_poly.entity_id
_entity_poly.type
_entity_poly.pdbx_seq_one_letter_code
_entity_poly.pdbx_strand_id
1 'polypeptide(L)' 'MRTDNYQANVNMPVDTNHATNDEHAVRVVISDMEAAWNRHDVRRFSELFAPNADFVTTVGSRFKGRAEIE' A
#
# COMPACT_ATOMS: atom_id res chain seq x y z
N MET A 1 -23.68 14.34 40.00
CA MET A 1 -22.63 13.36 39.69
C MET A 1 -23.23 12.29 38.78
N ARG A 2 -22.91 12.34 37.49
CA ARG A 2 -23.19 11.28 36.50
C ARG A 2 -21.83 10.84 35.98
N THR A 3 -21.38 9.68 36.41
CA THR A 3 -20.18 9.02 35.88
C THR A 3 -20.64 8.09 34.78
N ASP A 4 -20.86 8.65 33.59
CA ASP A 4 -21.16 7.84 32.41
C ASP A 4 -19.80 7.38 31.83
N ASN A 5 -19.46 6.14 32.16
CA ASN A 5 -18.30 5.42 31.67
C ASN A 5 -18.35 5.31 30.15
N TYR A 6 -17.59 6.16 29.45
CA TYR A 6 -17.36 6.09 28.01
C TYR A 6 -16.30 5.01 27.69
N GLN A 7 -16.59 3.77 28.07
CA GLN A 7 -15.83 2.58 27.69
C GLN A 7 -16.75 1.71 26.84
N ALA A 8 -17.22 2.26 25.72
CA ALA A 8 -17.81 1.46 24.67
C ALA A 8 -16.66 0.69 24.02
N ASN A 9 -16.54 -0.58 24.38
CA ASN A 9 -15.70 -1.57 23.73
C ASN A 9 -15.99 -1.58 22.22
N VAL A 10 -15.24 -0.82 21.43
CA VAL A 10 -15.14 -1.03 19.98
C VAL A 10 -14.11 -2.14 19.76
N ASN A 11 -14.39 -3.33 20.29
CA ASN A 11 -13.71 -4.53 19.82
C ASN A 11 -14.44 -4.98 18.54
N MET A 12 -14.16 -4.27 17.45
CA MET A 12 -14.45 -4.81 16.12
C MET A 12 -13.69 -6.13 15.99
N PRO A 13 -14.32 -7.22 15.52
CA PRO A 13 -13.56 -8.39 15.09
C PRO A 13 -12.85 -7.97 13.79
N VAL A 14 -11.72 -7.28 13.92
CA VAL A 14 -10.72 -7.30 12.87
C VAL A 14 -10.19 -8.72 12.90
N ASP A 15 -10.52 -9.51 11.88
CA ASP A 15 -9.95 -10.83 11.72
C ASP A 15 -8.43 -10.67 11.71
N THR A 16 -7.80 -10.89 12.87
CA THR A 16 -6.42 -10.48 13.14
C THR A 16 -5.46 -11.25 12.22
N ASN A 17 -5.85 -12.45 11.81
CA ASN A 17 -5.16 -13.29 10.83
C ASN A 17 -5.16 -12.70 9.42
N HIS A 18 -6.24 -12.03 9.00
CA HIS A 18 -6.30 -11.36 7.70
C HIS A 18 -5.44 -10.10 7.72
N ALA A 19 -5.53 -9.32 8.81
CA ALA A 19 -4.71 -8.12 8.99
C ALA A 19 -3.20 -8.43 8.97
N THR A 20 -2.76 -9.51 9.60
CA THR A 20 -1.34 -9.92 9.57
C THR A 20 -0.89 -10.39 8.19
N ASN A 21 -1.75 -11.08 7.45
CA ASN A 21 -1.43 -11.56 6.10
C ASN A 21 -1.35 -10.39 5.10
N ASP A 22 -2.27 -9.44 5.21
CA ASP A 22 -2.30 -8.24 4.39
C ASP A 22 -1.06 -7.37 4.67
N GLU A 23 -0.67 -7.21 5.94
CA GLU A 23 0.56 -6.49 6.30
C GLU A 23 1.78 -7.13 5.65
N HIS A 24 1.92 -8.46 5.76
CA HIS A 24 3.03 -9.18 5.15
C HIS A 24 3.04 -9.00 3.63
N ALA A 25 1.88 -9.10 2.96
CA ALA A 25 1.75 -8.90 1.53
C ALA A 25 2.18 -7.49 1.11
N VAL A 26 1.75 -6.46 1.85
CA VAL A 26 2.16 -5.07 1.59
C VAL A 26 3.67 -4.89 1.74
N ARG A 27 4.28 -5.46 2.79
CA ARG A 27 5.74 -5.39 3.00
C ARG A 27 6.52 -6.01 1.84
N VAL A 28 6.05 -7.14 1.31
CA VAL A 28 6.66 -7.79 0.15
C VAL A 28 6.58 -6.88 -1.08
N VAL A 29 5.42 -6.27 -1.35
CA VAL A 29 5.24 -5.34 -2.49
C VAL A 29 6.21 -4.14 -2.40
N ILE A 30 6.36 -3.54 -1.22
CA ILE A 30 7.28 -2.41 -1.03
C ILE A 30 8.74 -2.84 -1.22
N SER A 31 9.14 -4.00 -0.69
CA SER A 31 10.50 -4.51 -0.86
C SER A 31 10.82 -4.79 -2.34
N ASP A 32 9.88 -5.37 -3.08
CA ASP A 32 10.02 -5.60 -4.53
C ASP A 32 10.12 -4.28 -5.31
N MET A 33 9.34 -3.27 -4.91
CA MET A 33 9.35 -1.93 -5.51
C MET A 33 10.70 -1.26 -5.33
N GLU A 34 11.24 -1.25 -4.11
CA GLU A 34 12.57 -0.71 -3.81
C GLU A 34 13.66 -1.43 -4.62
N ALA A 35 13.58 -2.76 -4.70
CA ALA A 35 14.55 -3.56 -5.41
C ALA A 35 14.52 -3.30 -6.93
N ALA A 36 13.33 -3.18 -7.53
CA ALA A 36 13.18 -2.83 -8.95
C ALA A 36 13.70 -1.42 -9.23
N TRP A 37 13.35 -0.46 -8.38
CA TRP A 37 13.82 0.92 -8.48
C TRP A 37 15.35 1.03 -8.45
N ASN A 38 15.99 0.39 -7.47
CA ASN A 38 17.44 0.40 -7.31
C ASN A 38 18.19 -0.28 -8.47
N ARG A 39 17.53 -1.20 -9.18
CA ARG A 39 18.08 -1.85 -10.39
C ARG A 39 17.80 -1.07 -11.67
N HIS A 40 17.10 0.06 -11.60
CA HIS A 40 16.58 0.77 -12.78
C HIS A 40 15.70 -0.11 -13.68
N ASP A 41 15.01 -1.09 -13.08
CA ASP A 41 14.14 -2.04 -13.77
C ASP A 41 12.70 -1.49 -13.80
N VAL A 42 12.47 -0.56 -14.71
CA VAL A 42 11.18 0.14 -14.86
C VAL A 42 10.03 -0.80 -15.22
N ARG A 43 10.31 -1.89 -15.93
CA ARG A 43 9.31 -2.91 -16.27
C ARG A 43 8.87 -3.68 -15.03
N ARG A 44 9.81 -4.18 -14.22
CA ARG A 44 9.46 -4.87 -12.97
C ARG A 44 8.76 -3.92 -11.98
N PHE A 45 9.17 -2.66 -11.96
CA PHE A 45 8.53 -1.63 -11.14
C PHE A 45 7.07 -1.42 -11.57
N SER A 46 6.81 -1.24 -12.88
CA SER A 46 5.46 -0.99 -13.41
C SER A 46 4.52 -2.20 -13.20
N GLU A 47 5.02 -3.43 -13.23
CA GLU A 47 4.25 -4.65 -12.96
C GLU A 47 3.61 -4.70 -11.56
N LEU A 48 4.15 -3.98 -10.58
CA LEU A 48 3.61 -3.91 -9.22
C LEU A 48 2.36 -3.02 -9.11
N PHE A 49 2.05 -2.25 -10.16
CA PHE A 49 0.91 -1.37 -10.20
C PHE A 49 -0.30 -2.03 -10.86
N ALA A 50 -1.49 -1.67 -10.38
CA ALA A 50 -2.72 -1.96 -11.10
C ALA A 50 -2.67 -1.31 -12.51
N PRO A 51 -3.30 -1.91 -13.54
CA PRO A 51 -3.27 -1.37 -14.90
C PRO A 51 -3.72 0.10 -15.01
N ASN A 52 -4.61 0.53 -14.10
CA ASN A 52 -5.20 1.87 -14.02
C ASN A 52 -4.65 2.72 -12.85
N ALA A 53 -3.47 2.39 -12.31
CA ALA A 53 -2.89 3.13 -11.19
C ALA A 53 -2.44 4.55 -11.58
N ASP A 54 -2.40 5.45 -10.61
CA ASP A 54 -1.76 6.76 -10.72
C ASP A 54 -0.48 6.76 -9.89
N PHE A 55 0.65 7.08 -10.52
CA PHE A 55 1.92 7.24 -9.83
C PHE A 55 2.34 8.71 -9.83
N VAL A 56 2.60 9.27 -8.64
CA VAL A 56 3.07 10.65 -8.48
C VAL A 56 4.44 10.63 -7.82
N THR A 57 5.40 11.26 -8.48
CA THR A 57 6.77 11.40 -7.98
C THR A 57 6.87 12.54 -6.95
N THR A 58 7.96 12.55 -6.18
CA THR A 58 8.25 13.60 -5.19
C THR A 58 8.42 14.99 -5.81
N VAL A 59 8.74 15.08 -7.10
CA VAL A 59 8.84 16.34 -7.86
C VAL A 59 7.51 16.78 -8.49
N GLY A 60 6.43 16.01 -8.30
CA GLY A 60 5.09 16.35 -8.76
C GLY A 60 4.71 15.84 -10.15
N SER A 61 5.59 15.10 -10.85
CA SER A 61 5.21 14.42 -12.10
C SER A 61 4.21 13.32 -11.81
N ARG A 62 3.13 13.26 -12.61
CA ARG A 62 2.09 12.23 -12.55
C ARG A 62 2.12 11.36 -13.80
N PHE A 63 2.03 10.05 -13.61
CA PHE A 63 1.91 9.03 -14.64
C PHE A 63 0.60 8.27 -14.44
N LYS A 64 -0.19 8.15 -15.52
CA LYS A 64 -1.53 7.54 -15.53
C LYS A 64 -1.49 6.17 -16.20
N GLY A 65 -1.80 5.15 -15.41
CA GLY A 65 -1.80 3.77 -15.84
C GLY A 65 -0.40 3.18 -15.95
N ARG A 66 -0.33 1.85 -15.94
CA ARG A 66 0.94 1.12 -15.96
C ARG A 66 1.81 1.46 -17.17
N ALA A 67 1.20 1.73 -18.32
CA ALA A 67 1.91 2.04 -19.55
C ALA A 67 2.68 3.38 -19.50
N GLU A 68 2.22 4.36 -18.71
CA GLU A 68 2.97 5.63 -18.52
C GLU A 68 4.04 5.51 -17.43
N ILE A 69 3.98 4.47 -16.59
CA ILE A 69 4.93 4.23 -15.49
C ILE A 69 6.21 3.52 -15.97
N GLU A 70 6.13 2.76 -17.07
CA GLU A 70 7.24 2.04 -17.70
C GLU A 70 8.11 2.94 -18.59
#